data_AF-L9VQC2-F1
#
_entry.id   AF-L9VQC2-F1
#
_cell.length_a   1.000
_cell.length_b   1.000
_cell.length_c   1.000
_cell.angle_alpha   90.00
_cell.angle_beta   90.00
_cell.angle_gamma   90.00
#
_symmetry.space_group_name_H-M   'P 1'
#
loop_
_entity.id
_entity.type
_entity.pdbx_description
1 polymer ?
#
loop_
_entity_poly.entity_id
_entity_poly.type
_entity_poly.pdbx_seq_one_letter_code
_entity_poly.pdbx_strand_id
1 'polypeptide(L)'
;MADESEIRDQMIDAFEGADYPISSPMDLVPALPNGPGTKFESGDFSMTAMELNTKTSGGDFPYDDAESFVDDIIEDLKEQGEI
;
A
#
# COMPACT_ATOMS: atom_id res chain seq x y z
N MET A 1 -5.34 -7.94 16.65
CA MET A 1 -4.03 -7.53 16.10
C MET A 1 -4.08 -7.82 14.62
N ALA A 2 -3.71 -6.83 13.81
CA ALA A 2 -3.71 -6.97 12.37
C ALA A 2 -2.73 -8.07 11.94
N ASP A 3 -3.07 -8.83 10.91
CA ASP A 3 -2.15 -9.80 10.32
C ASP A 3 -1.37 -9.10 9.21
N GLU A 4 -0.08 -8.86 9.48
CA GLU A 4 0.84 -8.22 8.53
C GLU A 4 0.85 -8.94 7.18
N SER A 5 0.86 -10.28 7.18
CA SER A 5 0.91 -11.06 5.95
C SER A 5 -0.35 -10.84 5.12
N GLU A 6 -1.51 -10.78 5.78
CA GLU A 6 -2.80 -10.56 5.13
C GLU A 6 -2.89 -9.16 4.51
N ILE A 7 -2.37 -8.14 5.20
CA ILE A 7 -2.32 -6.76 4.68
C ILE A 7 -1.36 -6.66 3.50
N ARG A 8 -0.16 -7.26 3.64
CA ARG A 8 0.85 -7.30 2.59
C ARG A 8 0.30 -7.93 1.31
N ASP A 9 -0.33 -9.09 1.43
CA ASP A 9 -0.91 -9.79 0.28
C ASP A 9 -2.03 -8.96 -0.39
N GLN A 10 -2.92 -8.35 0.40
CA GLN A 10 -3.95 -7.45 -0.15
C GLN A 10 -3.37 -6.26 -0.91
N MET A 11 -2.30 -5.65 -0.37
CA MET A 11 -1.63 -4.51 -1.02
C MET A 11 -0.93 -4.93 -2.30
N ILE A 12 -0.22 -6.06 -2.31
CA ILE A 12 0.43 -6.60 -3.52
C ILE A 12 -0.62 -6.88 -4.58
N ASP A 13 -1.70 -7.59 -4.25
CA ASP A 13 -2.80 -7.89 -5.18
C ASP A 13 -3.47 -6.61 -5.73
N ALA A 14 -3.53 -5.54 -4.94
CA ALA A 14 -4.12 -4.28 -5.38
C ALA A 14 -3.17 -3.46 -6.26
N PHE A 15 -1.86 -3.56 -6.04
CA PHE A 15 -0.85 -2.76 -6.74
C PHE A 15 -0.18 -3.49 -7.90
N GLU A 16 -0.23 -4.82 -7.96
CA GLU A 16 0.40 -5.63 -9.03
C GLU A 16 -0.07 -5.25 -10.45
N GLY A 17 -1.28 -4.71 -10.56
CA GLY A 17 -1.87 -4.29 -11.84
C GLY A 17 -1.38 -2.93 -12.35
N ALA A 18 -0.49 -2.24 -11.63
CA ALA A 18 0.03 -0.94 -12.01
C ALA A 18 1.12 -1.02 -13.09
N ASP A 19 1.31 0.09 -13.82
CA ASP A 19 2.35 0.22 -14.83
C ASP A 19 3.68 0.61 -14.17
N TYR A 20 4.51 -0.38 -13.85
CA TYR A 20 5.85 -0.19 -13.30
C TYR A 20 6.89 0.23 -14.37
N PRO A 21 7.91 1.03 -14.01
CA PRO A 21 8.17 1.56 -12.66
C PRO A 21 7.25 2.75 -12.32
N ILE A 22 6.72 2.73 -11.10
CA ILE A 22 5.91 3.84 -10.58
C ILE A 22 6.83 4.92 -10.02
N SER A 23 6.47 6.19 -10.24
CA SER A 23 7.24 7.36 -9.77
C SER A 23 6.52 8.12 -8.65
N SER A 24 5.24 7.82 -8.42
CA SER A 24 4.46 8.36 -7.31
C SER A 24 3.31 7.42 -6.91
N PRO A 25 2.72 7.56 -5.72
CA PRO A 25 1.61 6.71 -5.29
C PRO A 25 0.35 6.95 -6.14
N MET A 26 0.27 8.10 -6.80
CA MET A 26 -0.82 8.41 -7.74
C MET A 26 -0.81 7.50 -8.97
N ASP A 27 0.34 6.93 -9.34
CA ASP A 27 0.46 6.01 -10.48
C ASP A 27 -0.25 4.67 -10.22
N LEU A 28 -0.52 4.34 -8.95
CA LEU A 28 -1.26 3.14 -8.54
C LEU A 28 -2.78 3.33 -8.65
N VAL A 29 -3.28 4.56 -8.57
CA VAL A 29 -4.71 4.87 -8.55
C VAL A 29 -5.50 4.25 -9.72
N PRO A 30 -4.99 4.26 -10.97
CA PRO A 30 -5.67 3.62 -12.10
C PRO A 30 -5.76 2.09 -12.01
N ALA A 31 -4.81 1.43 -11.32
CA ALA A 31 -4.78 -0.03 -11.16
C ALA A 31 -5.69 -0.52 -10.03
N LEU A 32 -5.94 0.35 -9.05
CA LEU A 32 -6.73 0.04 -7.88
C LEU A 32 -8.20 -0.25 -8.22
N PRO A 33 -8.81 -1.32 -7.67
CA PRO A 33 -10.17 -1.75 -8.01
C PRO A 33 -11.26 -0.72 -7.67
N ASN A 34 -11.07 0.07 -6.61
CA ASN A 34 -11.94 1.18 -6.23
C ASN A 34 -11.22 2.54 -6.30
N GLY A 35 -10.15 2.61 -7.09
CA GLY A 35 -9.26 3.78 -7.13
C GLY A 35 -8.76 4.16 -5.73
N PRO A 36 -8.77 5.45 -5.36
CA PRO A 36 -8.28 5.91 -4.06
C PRO A 36 -9.15 5.46 -2.86
N GLY A 37 -10.36 4.96 -3.13
CA GLY A 37 -11.26 4.39 -2.12
C GLY A 37 -11.03 2.90 -1.85
N THR A 38 -10.04 2.26 -2.50
CA THR A 38 -9.66 0.88 -2.20
C THR A 38 -9.23 0.79 -0.74
N LYS A 39 -9.78 -0.18 -0.02
CA LYS A 39 -9.62 -0.32 1.42
C LYS A 39 -8.86 -1.61 1.71
N PHE A 40 -7.87 -1.51 2.60
CA PHE A 40 -7.08 -2.60 3.13
C PHE A 40 -7.48 -2.79 4.59
N GLU A 41 -7.82 -4.01 4.97
CA GLU A 41 -8.28 -4.30 6.33
C GLU A 41 -7.83 -5.68 6.79
N SER A 42 -7.37 -5.75 8.04
CA SER A 42 -7.08 -7.02 8.73
C SER A 42 -7.22 -6.81 10.24
N GLY A 43 -8.08 -7.61 10.87
CA GLY A 43 -8.35 -7.50 12.31
C GLY A 43 -8.80 -6.10 12.73
N ASP A 44 -7.91 -5.38 13.43
CA ASP A 44 -8.15 -4.02 13.94
C ASP A 44 -7.65 -2.92 12.98
N PHE A 45 -6.88 -3.29 11.94
CA PHE A 45 -6.37 -2.38 10.92
C PHE A 45 -7.41 -2.19 9.81
N SER A 46 -7.60 -0.94 9.40
CA SER A 46 -8.53 -0.56 8.34
C SER A 46 -8.14 0.81 7.79
N MET A 47 -7.60 0.86 6.58
CA MET A 47 -7.21 2.10 5.91
C MET A 47 -7.51 2.05 4.41
N THR A 48 -7.82 3.20 3.83
CA THR A 48 -7.95 3.37 2.38
C THR A 48 -6.60 3.67 1.73
N ALA A 49 -6.48 3.42 0.42
CA ALA A 49 -5.31 3.79 -0.37
C ALA A 49 -4.99 5.29 -0.27
N MET A 50 -6.01 6.15 -0.18
CA MET A 50 -5.82 7.58 0.08
C MET A 50 -5.22 7.86 1.45
N GLU A 51 -5.72 7.21 2.50
CA GLU A 51 -5.18 7.37 3.86
C GLU A 51 -3.74 6.87 3.96
N LEU A 52 -3.45 5.71 3.36
CA LEU A 52 -2.08 5.19 3.24
C LEU A 52 -1.16 6.21 2.58
N ASN A 53 -1.53 6.72 1.40
CA ASN A 53 -0.74 7.74 0.69
C ASN A 53 -0.48 9.00 1.53
N THR A 54 -1.38 9.35 2.47
CA THR A 54 -1.17 10.50 3.38
C THR A 54 -0.37 10.17 4.64
N LYS A 55 -0.32 8.90 5.05
CA LYS A 55 0.34 8.43 6.28
C LYS A 55 1.74 7.89 6.04
N THR A 56 1.97 7.24 4.92
CA THR A 56 3.29 6.75 4.52
C THR A 56 4.09 7.88 3.90
N SER A 57 5.41 7.82 4.03
CA SER A 57 6.34 8.86 3.56
C SER A 57 6.30 9.09 2.04
N GLY A 58 5.56 8.25 1.33
CA GLY A 58 5.61 8.15 -0.12
C GLY A 58 6.76 7.26 -0.59
N GLY A 59 7.41 6.49 0.26
CA GLY A 59 8.48 5.57 -0.17
C GLY A 59 9.66 6.23 -0.90
N ASP A 60 10.59 5.40 -1.38
CA ASP A 60 11.79 5.77 -2.13
C ASP A 60 11.57 5.58 -3.64
N PHE A 61 10.64 6.35 -4.22
CA PHE A 61 10.38 6.30 -5.67
C PHE A 61 11.65 6.54 -6.51
N PRO A 62 11.77 5.90 -7.69
CA PRO A 62 10.77 5.01 -8.30
C PRO A 62 10.84 3.57 -7.77
N TYR A 63 9.69 2.89 -7.76
CA TYR A 63 9.62 1.45 -7.48
C TYR A 63 9.44 0.68 -8.77
N ASP A 64 10.20 -0.40 -8.93
CA ASP A 64 10.17 -1.28 -10.11
C ASP A 64 9.11 -2.39 -10.00
N ASP A 65 8.60 -2.67 -8.80
CA ASP A 65 7.59 -3.70 -8.53
C ASP A 65 6.73 -3.37 -7.30
N ALA A 66 5.60 -4.07 -7.20
CA ALA A 66 4.65 -3.92 -6.10
C ALA A 66 5.22 -4.39 -4.77
N GLU A 67 5.98 -5.49 -4.77
CA GLU A 67 6.50 -6.10 -3.55
C GLU A 67 7.40 -5.13 -2.79
N SER A 68 8.35 -4.50 -3.47
CA SER A 68 9.29 -3.54 -2.88
C SER A 68 8.56 -2.33 -2.29
N PHE A 69 7.55 -1.82 -2.98
CA PHE A 69 6.74 -0.71 -2.49
C PHE A 69 5.90 -1.09 -1.26
N VAL A 70 5.31 -2.28 -1.28
CA VAL A 70 4.49 -2.76 -0.17
C VAL A 70 5.33 -3.08 1.05
N ASP A 71 6.51 -3.66 0.88
CA ASP A 71 7.43 -3.94 1.99
C ASP A 71 7.78 -2.65 2.76
N ASP A 72 8.06 -1.55 2.04
CA ASP A 72 8.32 -0.24 2.65
C ASP A 72 7.07 0.34 3.34
N ILE A 73 5.87 0.20 2.76
CA ILE A 73 4.63 0.62 3.43
C ILE A 73 4.41 -0.16 4.73
N ILE A 74 4.63 -1.47 4.71
CA ILE A 74 4.45 -2.33 5.88
C ILE A 74 5.45 -1.94 6.97
N GLU A 75 6.70 -1.62 6.62
CA GLU A 75 7.68 -1.10 7.57
C GLU A 75 7.23 0.25 8.17
N ASP A 76 6.81 1.21 7.33
CA ASP A 76 6.26 2.50 7.77
C ASP A 76 5.09 2.33 8.76
N LEU A 77 4.16 1.41 8.46
CA LEU A 77 2.99 1.15 9.31
C LEU A 77 3.36 0.53 10.66
N LYS A 78 4.38 -0.36 10.68
CA LYS A 78 4.91 -0.94 11.93
C LYS A 78 5.59 0.11 12.78
N GLU A 79 6.41 0.98 12.18
CA GLU A 79 7.09 2.06 12.91
C GLU A 79 6.07 3.05 13.52
N GLN A 80 4.93 3.24 12.86
CA GLN A 80 3.81 4.05 13.35
C GLN A 80 2.93 3.32 14.39
N GLY A 81 3.07 2.01 14.54
CA GLY A 81 2.26 1.19 15.45
C GLY A 81 0.81 0.98 14.98
N GLU A 82 0.56 1.05 13.67
CA GLU A 82 -0.75 0.80 13.06
C GLU A 82 -1.03 -0.70 12.88
N ILE A 83 0.03 -1.52 12.77
CA ILE A 83 -0.03 -2.99 12.63
C ILE A 83 0.94 -3.68 13.58
#